data_AF-A0A6J1GR22-F1
#
_entry.id   AF-A0A6J1GR22-F1
#
_cell.length_a   1.000
_cell.length_b   1.000
_cell.length_c   1.000
_cell.angle_alpha   90.00
_cell.angle_beta   90.00
_cell.angle_gamma   90.00
#
_symmetry.space_group_name_H-M   'P 1'
#
loop_
_entity.id
_entity.type
_entity.pdbx_description
1 polymer ?
#
loop_
_entity_poly.entity_id
_entity_poly.type
_entity_poly.pdbx_seq_one_letter_code
_entity_poly.pdbx_strand_id
1 'polypeptide(L)'
;METFRLLSYLLLLYFATAAAGEAALSRRPGFLFSRTRGRCTPEFWSSRREAWPRMAPESATVAKIFGSRAHERYGSEMTLLAAATVALADEEEEEEAFGRVVKEATAALLNSYARRDFPYAAWEVKTLLIKALVSKEAAALQSQRFAFANESCN
;
A
#
# COMPACT_ATOMS: atom_id res chain seq x y z
N MET A 1 49.22 4.23 -61.28
CA MET A 1 48.77 2.97 -60.64
C MET A 1 48.68 3.04 -59.11
N GLU A 2 49.11 4.12 -58.44
CA GLU A 2 49.13 4.21 -56.97
C GLU A 2 47.87 4.84 -56.34
N THR A 3 47.17 5.71 -57.08
CA THR A 3 45.94 6.39 -56.61
C THR A 3 44.75 5.43 -56.44
N PHE A 4 44.63 4.42 -57.31
CA PHE A 4 43.61 3.37 -57.18
C PHE A 4 43.84 2.46 -55.97
N ARG A 5 45.09 2.26 -55.55
CA ARG A 5 45.42 1.45 -54.37
C ARG A 5 45.08 2.18 -53.08
N LEU A 6 45.34 3.49 -53.02
CA LEU A 6 44.98 4.35 -51.87
C LEU A 6 43.47 4.44 -51.65
N LEU A 7 42.68 4.58 -52.72
CA LEU A 7 41.22 4.58 -52.64
C LEU A 7 40.66 3.24 -52.13
N SER A 8 41.25 2.12 -52.56
CA SER A 8 40.83 0.79 -52.11
C SER A 8 41.15 0.55 -50.63
N TYR A 9 42.31 1.04 -50.15
CA TYR A 9 42.66 0.97 -48.72
C TYR A 9 41.74 1.83 -47.84
N LEU A 10 41.35 3.03 -48.31
CA LEU A 10 40.40 3.89 -47.60
C LEU A 10 39.00 3.28 -47.53
N LEU A 11 38.55 2.61 -48.61
CA LEU A 11 37.27 1.90 -48.64
C LEU A 11 37.26 0.68 -47.69
N LEU A 12 38.36 -0.07 -47.61
CA LEU A 12 38.48 -1.20 -46.68
C LEU A 12 38.49 -0.75 -45.21
N LEU A 13 39.15 0.38 -44.90
CA LEU A 13 39.12 0.97 -43.55
C LEU A 13 37.71 1.47 -43.17
N TYR A 14 36.95 1.98 -44.13
CA TYR A 14 35.56 2.41 -43.89
C TYR A 14 34.65 1.22 -43.57
N PHE A 15 34.78 0.09 -44.28
CA PHE A 15 34.00 -1.12 -43.98
C PHE A 15 34.40 -1.80 -42.67
N ALA A 16 35.67 -1.73 -42.26
CA ALA A 16 36.12 -2.31 -40.99
C ALA A 16 35.60 -1.57 -39.75
N THR A 17 35.33 -0.26 -39.84
CA THR A 17 34.80 0.54 -38.73
C THR A 17 33.29 0.42 -38.56
N ALA A 18 32.55 0.09 -39.63
CA ALA A 18 31.11 -0.11 -39.57
C ALA A 18 30.69 -1.41 -38.87
N ALA A 19 31.58 -2.42 -38.81
CA ALA A 19 31.26 -3.73 -38.23
C ALA A 19 31.47 -3.83 -36.70
N ALA A 20 32.00 -2.78 -36.05
CA ALA A 20 32.29 -2.76 -34.61
C ALA A 20 31.15 -2.15 -33.76
N GLY A 21 29.95 -1.99 -34.33
CA GLY A 21 28.85 -1.26 -33.71
C GLY A 21 27.82 -2.09 -32.92
N GLU A 22 27.85 -3.42 -32.96
CA GLU A 22 26.74 -4.23 -32.45
C GLU A 22 27.21 -5.47 -31.67
N ALA A 23 27.94 -5.25 -30.58
CA ALA A 23 28.15 -6.27 -29.55
C ALA A 23 27.41 -5.87 -28.27
N ALA A 24 26.15 -6.31 -28.22
CA ALA A 24 25.50 -6.87 -27.05
C ALA A 24 25.89 -6.31 -25.66
N LEU A 25 25.01 -5.51 -25.08
CA LEU A 25 24.15 -5.94 -23.98
C LEU A 25 23.23 -4.78 -23.60
N SER A 26 22.08 -4.73 -24.28
CA SER A 26 20.86 -4.16 -23.70
C SER A 26 20.49 -5.00 -22.46
N ARG A 27 21.22 -4.80 -21.36
CA ARG A 27 20.79 -5.21 -20.03
C ARG A 27 19.71 -4.21 -19.64
N ARG A 28 18.51 -4.42 -20.18
CA ARG A 28 17.32 -3.68 -19.76
C ARG A 28 17.26 -3.83 -18.25
N PRO A 29 17.29 -2.74 -17.46
CA PRO A 29 17.01 -2.88 -16.05
C PRO A 29 15.59 -3.43 -15.98
N GLY A 30 15.45 -4.67 -15.49
CA GLY A 30 14.15 -5.17 -15.09
C GLY A 30 13.59 -4.12 -14.14
N PHE A 31 12.44 -3.56 -14.45
CA PHE A 31 11.77 -2.62 -13.57
C PHE A 31 11.56 -3.35 -12.25
N LEU A 32 12.43 -3.10 -11.27
CA LEU A 32 12.12 -3.39 -9.89
C LEU A 32 10.98 -2.44 -9.58
N PHE A 33 9.75 -2.95 -9.64
CA PHE A 33 8.61 -2.28 -9.06
C PHE A 33 8.84 -2.24 -7.54
N SER A 34 9.72 -1.34 -7.07
CA SER A 34 9.62 -0.85 -5.71
C SER A 34 8.33 -0.02 -5.70
N ARG A 35 7.18 -0.67 -5.51
CA ARG A 35 6.01 0.04 -5.01
C ARG A 35 6.49 0.74 -3.76
N THR A 36 6.63 2.05 -3.81
CA THR A 36 6.79 2.89 -2.63
C THR A 36 5.67 2.49 -1.70
N ARG A 37 5.99 1.71 -0.66
CA ARG A 37 4.99 1.33 0.33
C ARG A 37 4.55 2.63 1.00
N GLY A 38 3.30 3.01 0.81
CA GLY A 38 2.75 4.23 1.42
C GLY A 38 2.95 4.16 2.93
N ARG A 39 3.35 5.29 3.55
CA ARG A 39 3.62 5.37 5.01
C ARG A 39 2.35 5.38 5.87
N CYS A 40 1.22 5.16 5.25
CA CYS A 40 -0.10 5.34 5.83
C CYS A 40 -1.00 4.12 5.59
N THR A 41 -0.50 3.04 4.97
CA THR A 41 -1.29 1.83 4.73
C THR A 41 -1.30 0.91 5.97
N PRO A 42 -2.27 -0.01 6.07
CA PRO A 42 -2.27 -1.01 7.14
C PRO A 42 -0.98 -1.84 7.20
N GLU A 43 -0.38 -2.15 6.04
CA GLU A 43 0.88 -2.91 5.94
C GLU A 43 2.07 -2.12 6.52
N PHE A 44 2.08 -0.80 6.35
CA PHE A 44 3.10 0.04 6.96
C PHE A 44 2.98 0.04 8.49
N TRP A 45 1.77 0.27 9.01
CA TRP A 45 1.53 0.29 10.46
C TRP A 45 1.82 -1.06 11.13
N SER A 46 1.38 -2.16 10.50
CA SER A 46 1.65 -3.52 10.99
C SER A 46 3.12 -3.93 10.87
N SER A 47 3.91 -3.28 10.00
CA SER A 47 5.35 -3.51 9.92
C SER A 47 6.16 -2.96 11.10
N ARG A 48 5.51 -2.20 12.01
CA ARG A 48 6.09 -1.60 13.22
C ARG A 48 7.34 -0.75 12.97
N ARG A 49 7.45 -0.17 11.77
CA ARG A 49 8.53 0.77 11.41
C ARG A 49 8.39 2.12 12.12
N GLU A 50 7.19 2.45 12.56
CA GLU A 50 6.86 3.67 13.28
C GLU A 50 6.07 3.32 14.55
N ALA A 51 6.35 4.05 15.64
CA ALA A 51 5.63 3.86 16.89
C ALA A 51 4.17 4.29 16.75
N TRP A 52 3.26 3.47 17.23
CA TRP A 52 1.83 3.79 17.21
C TRP A 52 1.49 4.93 18.18
N PRO A 53 0.50 5.80 17.85
CA PRO A 53 0.04 6.85 18.73
C PRO A 53 -0.42 6.31 20.10
N ARG A 54 -0.13 7.03 21.19
CA ARG A 54 -0.50 6.61 22.55
C ARG A 54 -2.01 6.39 22.74
N MET A 55 -2.85 7.10 21.98
CA MET A 55 -4.31 6.93 22.05
C MET A 55 -4.83 5.64 21.39
N ALA A 56 -4.02 5.01 20.54
CA ALA A 56 -4.35 3.78 19.83
C ALA A 56 -3.11 2.89 19.77
N PRO A 57 -2.70 2.25 20.89
CA PRO A 57 -1.56 1.35 20.90
C PRO A 57 -1.91 0.01 20.25
N GLU A 58 -0.89 -0.70 19.76
CA GLU A 58 -1.02 -2.00 19.08
C GLU A 58 -1.84 -3.04 19.85
N SER A 59 -1.67 -3.07 21.18
CA SER A 59 -2.34 -4.00 22.10
C SER A 59 -3.75 -3.58 22.51
N ALA A 60 -4.19 -2.37 22.16
CA ALA A 60 -5.57 -1.98 22.43
C ALA A 60 -6.53 -2.84 21.58
N THR A 61 -7.67 -3.17 22.18
CA THR A 61 -8.69 -3.96 21.48
C THR A 61 -9.54 -3.07 20.59
N VAL A 62 -10.00 -3.61 19.47
CA VAL A 62 -10.92 -2.94 18.53
C VAL A 62 -12.17 -2.48 19.28
N ALA A 63 -12.73 -3.34 20.13
CA ALA A 63 -13.85 -3.01 21.02
C ALA A 63 -13.60 -1.79 21.90
N LYS A 64 -12.42 -1.70 22.54
CA LYS A 64 -12.06 -0.57 23.41
C LYS A 64 -11.95 0.75 22.64
N ILE A 65 -11.48 0.69 21.40
CA ILE A 65 -11.19 1.88 20.59
C ILE A 65 -12.42 2.39 19.85
N PHE A 66 -13.24 1.47 19.34
CA PHE A 66 -14.38 1.74 18.46
C PHE A 66 -15.76 1.54 19.13
N GLY A 67 -15.81 0.96 20.33
CA GLY A 67 -17.03 0.88 21.14
C GLY A 67 -17.88 -0.38 20.92
N SER A 68 -19.12 -0.34 21.42
CA SER A 68 -20.00 -1.51 21.56
C SER A 68 -20.31 -2.22 20.25
N ARG A 69 -20.59 -1.48 19.17
CA ARG A 69 -20.90 -2.11 17.88
C ARG A 69 -19.72 -2.87 17.30
N ALA A 70 -18.50 -2.39 17.55
CA ALA A 70 -17.29 -3.12 17.18
C ALA A 70 -17.08 -4.34 18.09
N HIS A 71 -17.44 -4.25 19.37
CA HIS A 71 -17.44 -5.41 20.27
C HIS A 71 -18.39 -6.51 19.80
N GLU A 72 -19.62 -6.15 19.41
CA GLU A 72 -20.60 -7.10 18.86
C GLU A 72 -20.08 -7.83 17.62
N ARG A 73 -19.31 -7.15 16.76
CA ARG A 73 -18.81 -7.73 15.49
C ARG A 73 -17.49 -8.48 15.61
N TYR A 74 -16.56 -7.99 16.43
CA TYR A 74 -15.16 -8.47 16.48
C TYR A 74 -14.78 -9.10 17.83
N GLY A 75 -15.71 -9.15 18.78
CA GLY A 75 -15.46 -9.66 20.13
C GLY A 75 -14.65 -8.71 21.00
N SER A 76 -14.20 -9.20 22.16
CA SER A 76 -13.37 -8.43 23.11
C SER A 76 -11.88 -8.52 22.81
N GLU A 77 -11.43 -9.59 22.16
CA GLU A 77 -10.00 -9.96 22.10
C GLU A 77 -9.26 -9.43 20.87
N MET A 78 -9.97 -9.08 19.79
CA MET A 78 -9.31 -8.59 18.58
C MET A 78 -8.55 -7.29 18.86
N THR A 79 -7.23 -7.32 18.72
CA THR A 79 -6.34 -6.17 18.90
C THR A 79 -6.29 -5.31 17.64
N LEU A 80 -5.91 -4.03 17.77
CA LEU A 80 -5.70 -3.17 16.61
C LEU A 80 -4.57 -3.68 15.73
N LEU A 81 -3.49 -4.24 16.31
CA LEU A 81 -2.44 -4.87 15.52
C LEU A 81 -3.00 -6.03 14.71
N ALA A 82 -3.78 -6.91 15.34
CA ALA A 82 -4.45 -8.00 14.63
C ALA A 82 -5.29 -7.42 13.49
N ALA A 83 -6.16 -6.44 13.75
CA ALA A 83 -6.98 -5.77 12.75
C ALA A 83 -6.16 -5.15 11.60
N ALA A 84 -5.01 -4.53 11.86
CA ALA A 84 -4.13 -3.98 10.83
C ALA A 84 -3.43 -5.06 9.98
N THR A 85 -3.20 -6.24 10.57
CA THR A 85 -2.63 -7.41 9.86
C THR A 85 -3.67 -8.25 9.14
N VAL A 86 -4.95 -8.12 9.51
CA VAL A 86 -6.03 -8.94 8.98
C VAL A 86 -5.94 -8.97 7.45
N ALA A 87 -5.66 -10.16 6.94
CA ALA A 87 -6.03 -10.59 5.62
C ALA A 87 -7.10 -11.66 5.86
N LEU A 88 -8.35 -11.24 6.09
CA LEU A 88 -9.45 -12.21 6.04
C LEU A 88 -9.54 -12.63 4.58
N ALA A 89 -8.81 -13.69 4.25
CA ALA A 89 -9.01 -14.50 3.07
C ALA A 89 -9.84 -15.70 3.50
N ASP A 90 -10.95 -15.45 4.20
CA ASP A 90 -11.97 -16.46 4.39
C ASP A 90 -12.87 -16.42 3.15
N GLU A 91 -13.27 -17.59 2.68
CA GLU A 91 -14.01 -17.78 1.41
C GLU A 91 -15.44 -17.20 1.46
N GLU A 92 -15.88 -16.73 2.63
CA GLU A 92 -17.14 -16.02 2.81
C GLU A 92 -16.97 -14.51 2.61
N GLU A 93 -17.49 -14.00 1.49
CA GLU A 93 -17.43 -12.58 1.12
C GLU A 93 -17.94 -11.61 2.21
N GLU A 94 -18.80 -12.08 3.12
CA GLU A 94 -19.32 -11.25 4.21
C GLU A 94 -18.25 -10.97 5.28
N GLU A 95 -17.55 -12.00 5.75
CA GLU A 95 -16.44 -11.82 6.68
C GLU A 95 -15.34 -10.96 6.05
N GLU A 96 -15.09 -11.17 4.76
CA GLU A 96 -14.14 -10.38 3.99
C GLU A 96 -14.42 -8.86 4.05
N ALA A 97 -15.68 -8.43 3.85
CA ALA A 97 -16.03 -7.00 3.86
C ALA A 97 -15.82 -6.34 5.23
N PHE A 98 -16.24 -7.02 6.31
CA PHE A 98 -16.06 -6.51 7.66
C PHE A 98 -14.60 -6.56 8.13
N GLY A 99 -13.82 -7.53 7.67
CA GLY A 99 -12.37 -7.57 7.89
C GLY A 99 -11.66 -6.41 7.18
N ARG A 100 -12.00 -6.17 5.90
CA ARG A 100 -11.45 -5.07 5.11
C ARG A 100 -11.74 -3.71 5.74
N VAL A 101 -12.97 -3.45 6.21
CA VAL A 101 -13.30 -2.14 6.79
C VAL A 101 -12.57 -1.88 8.10
N VAL A 102 -12.42 -2.86 9.00
CA VAL A 102 -11.69 -2.64 10.27
C VAL A 102 -10.19 -2.50 10.03
N LYS A 103 -9.63 -3.22 9.06
CA LYS A 103 -8.24 -3.09 8.64
C LYS A 103 -7.95 -1.66 8.17
N GLU A 104 -8.73 -1.16 7.21
CA GLU A 104 -8.53 0.17 6.65
C GLU A 104 -8.89 1.29 7.64
N ALA A 105 -9.92 1.10 8.47
CA ALA A 105 -10.27 2.03 9.54
C ALA A 105 -9.17 2.12 10.61
N THR A 106 -8.49 1.02 10.92
CA THR A 106 -7.37 1.01 11.86
C THR A 106 -6.23 1.88 11.34
N ALA A 107 -5.83 1.70 10.08
CA ALA A 107 -4.82 2.56 9.46
C ALA A 107 -5.27 4.02 9.40
N ALA A 108 -6.53 4.28 9.01
CA ALA A 108 -7.08 5.64 8.97
C ALA A 108 -7.08 6.32 10.34
N LEU A 109 -7.38 5.56 11.41
CA LEU A 109 -7.33 6.07 12.78
C LEU A 109 -5.90 6.45 13.18
N LEU A 110 -4.92 5.59 12.88
CA LEU A 110 -3.51 5.87 13.17
C LEU A 110 -3.02 7.10 12.38
N ASN A 111 -3.38 7.19 11.11
CA ASN A 111 -3.06 8.33 10.26
C ASN A 111 -3.68 9.63 10.79
N SER A 112 -4.94 9.60 11.24
CA SER A 112 -5.62 10.77 11.80
C SER A 112 -4.94 11.35 13.05
N TYR A 113 -4.13 10.55 13.74
CA TYR A 113 -3.33 10.99 14.87
C TYR A 113 -1.89 11.34 14.50
N ALA A 114 -1.30 10.62 13.54
CA ALA A 114 0.12 10.72 13.21
C ALA A 114 0.43 11.67 12.04
N ARG A 115 -0.58 12.07 11.26
CA ARG A 115 -0.42 12.84 10.02
C ARG A 115 -1.30 14.08 10.09
N ARG A 116 -0.71 15.26 9.92
CA ARG A 116 -1.40 16.55 10.10
C ARG A 116 -2.50 16.79 9.07
N ASP A 117 -2.27 16.36 7.83
CA ASP A 117 -3.14 16.65 6.68
C ASP A 117 -3.97 15.44 6.25
N PHE A 118 -4.17 14.47 7.15
CA PHE A 118 -5.04 13.33 6.87
C PHE A 118 -6.50 13.79 6.80
N PRO A 119 -7.30 13.35 5.80
CA PRO A 119 -8.62 13.92 5.52
C PRO A 119 -9.70 13.57 6.53
N TYR A 120 -9.42 12.68 7.50
CA TYR A 120 -10.36 12.34 8.56
C TYR A 120 -9.78 12.67 9.93
N ALA A 121 -10.58 13.27 10.79
CA ALA A 121 -10.31 13.32 12.22
C ALA A 121 -10.59 11.95 12.86
N ALA A 122 -9.94 11.67 13.99
CA ALA A 122 -10.08 10.39 14.68
C ALA A 122 -11.53 10.05 15.08
N TRP A 123 -12.32 11.05 15.48
CA TRP A 123 -13.73 10.84 15.84
C TRP A 123 -14.59 10.50 14.61
N GLU A 124 -14.23 11.03 13.43
CA GLU A 124 -14.91 10.73 12.16
C GLU A 124 -14.65 9.29 11.77
N VAL A 125 -13.39 8.83 11.85
CA VAL A 125 -13.03 7.43 11.56
C VAL A 125 -13.83 6.47 12.44
N LYS A 126 -13.91 6.73 13.75
CA LYS A 126 -14.70 5.91 14.69
C LYS A 126 -16.18 5.87 14.31
N THR A 127 -16.76 7.04 14.02
CA THR A 127 -18.18 7.15 13.64
C THR A 127 -18.47 6.44 12.33
N LEU A 128 -17.59 6.61 11.33
CA LEU A 128 -17.73 6.00 10.01
C LEU A 128 -17.58 4.48 10.07
N LEU A 129 -16.68 3.94 10.90
CA LEU A 129 -16.60 2.49 11.12
C LEU A 129 -17.92 1.97 11.70
N ILE A 130 -18.44 2.57 12.78
CA ILE A 130 -19.71 2.14 13.41
C ILE A 130 -20.85 2.17 12.38
N LYS A 131 -20.93 3.22 11.56
CA LYS A 131 -21.92 3.30 10.46
C LYS A 131 -21.73 2.23 9.41
N ALA A 132 -20.49 1.84 9.11
CA ALA A 132 -20.19 0.80 8.15
C ALA A 132 -20.58 -0.61 8.64
N LEU A 133 -20.61 -0.83 9.97
CA LEU A 133 -21.02 -2.10 10.58
C LEU A 133 -22.55 -2.35 10.53
N VAL A 134 -23.31 -1.63 9.70
CA VAL A 134 -24.76 -1.83 9.52
C VAL A 134 -25.10 -2.84 8.43
N SER A 135 -24.25 -2.98 7.42
CA SER A 135 -24.43 -3.94 6.34
C SER A 135 -23.10 -4.23 5.64
N LYS A 136 -23.06 -5.32 4.87
CA LYS A 136 -21.91 -5.69 4.05
C LYS A 136 -21.56 -4.62 3.02
N GLU A 137 -22.55 -4.04 2.37
CA GLU A 137 -22.38 -3.01 1.34
C GLU A 137 -21.80 -1.72 1.95
N ALA A 138 -22.27 -1.34 3.14
CA ALA A 138 -21.73 -0.20 3.87
C ALA A 138 -20.28 -0.44 4.30
N ALA A 139 -19.95 -1.64 4.77
CA ALA A 139 -18.58 -2.05 5.09
C ALA A 139 -17.67 -2.01 3.85
N ALA A 140 -18.10 -2.61 2.75
CA ALA A 140 -17.35 -2.64 1.50
C ALA A 140 -17.09 -1.21 0.98
N LEU A 141 -18.13 -0.37 0.88
CA LEU A 141 -17.99 1.01 0.41
C LEU A 141 -17.08 1.84 1.32
N GLN A 142 -17.26 1.72 2.64
CA GLN A 142 -16.46 2.50 3.58
C GLN A 142 -15.00 2.03 3.62
N SER A 143 -14.74 0.72 3.45
CA SER A 143 -13.37 0.20 3.34
C SER A 143 -12.63 0.82 2.15
N GLN A 144 -13.28 0.95 0.99
CA GLN A 144 -12.69 1.60 -0.19
C GLN A 144 -12.38 3.08 0.06
N ARG A 145 -13.27 3.79 0.76
CA ARG A 145 -13.06 5.21 1.12
C ARG A 145 -11.88 5.40 2.06
N PHE A 146 -11.72 4.51 3.04
CA PHE A 146 -10.57 4.54 3.94
C PHE A 146 -9.28 4.16 3.21
N ALA A 147 -9.30 3.10 2.39
CA ALA A 147 -8.15 2.69 1.58
C ALA A 147 -7.66 3.84 0.69
N PHE A 148 -8.55 4.51 -0.03
CA PHE A 148 -8.20 5.65 -0.87
C PHE A 148 -7.53 6.79 -0.08
N ALA A 149 -8.04 7.10 1.11
CA ALA A 149 -7.45 8.12 1.98
C ALA A 149 -6.08 7.69 2.54
N ASN A 150 -5.93 6.41 2.90
CA ASN A 150 -4.69 5.82 3.39
C ASN A 150 -3.61 5.81 2.30
N GLU A 151 -3.97 5.50 1.05
CA GLU A 151 -3.06 5.51 -0.09
C GLU A 151 -2.64 6.92 -0.51
N SER A 152 -3.55 7.89 -0.38
CA SER A 152 -3.32 9.30 -0.75
C SER A 152 -2.57 10.11 0.32
N CYS A 153 -2.24 9.48 1.44
CA CYS A 153 -1.55 10.11 2.56
C CYS A 153 -0.03 10.17 2.28
N ASN A 154 0.51 11.40 2.28
CA ASN A 154 1.92 11.69 1.98
C ASN A 154 2.74 11.86 3.27
#